data_AF-A0A0E3L9T0-F1
#
_entry.id   AF-A0A0E3L9T0-F1
#
_cell.length_a   1.000
_cell.length_b   1.000
_cell.length_c   1.000
_cell.angle_alpha   90.00
_cell.angle_beta   90.00
_cell.angle_gamma   90.00
#
_symmetry.space_group_name_H-M   'P 1'
#
loop_
_entity.id
_entity.type
_entity.pdbx_description
1 polymer ?
#
loop_
_entity_poly.entity_id
_entity_poly.type
_entity_poly.pdbx_seq_one_letter_code
_entity_poly.pdbx_strand_id
1 'polypeptide(L)'
;MVPGFSGRFMLQENLKMYGIALDLGTSGFRAQLIDLDTRETLKTVITMGHPLPGGNVMDHLDFAITTGENVAHDVIIETVRRMFLKLGADLSKVERLAVCGNPIQLSLFQNIEIRDLAYAGENKQKMLGVQNVKRESRVFPASELFGNDFHPDCEIIVPPAIRHEIGADALAMMLETDFLTQTEPALVTDYGTNAEMALKVGDRIITASAAAGPAIEGQGISSGMLASPGAICDVKPEGEYWKILVLDREMGKKEAYLINPVSGEIKESNEYEVLGITGTGVISVFALALKSGLVEQLPKLPNGKLILGPGIEITEKDVEEAGKAIGAIRAAHMTLIVESGIKYEDLEYAYMSGASGAYVDAEAARRLGAAPGYARKVVQFGNTSLALARELVLDKSRLDDVIEIAKKITADHLMMATSDTFNNFYLCELSYWTMGMPLEMYDQMLELYGLPTLPLTLEHADIEKRVSKDIEHVGVGGLAILKEIGIILEVPVEKCIYCQKCVKECPENALEIVETDGKRIAKYDSQKCLGTSCRRCVSVCPENAVDITKLKIKEK
;
A
#
# COMPACT_ATOMS: atom_id res chain seq x y z
N MET A 1 -26.42 64.55 -33.36
CA MET A 1 -26.53 64.11 -31.95
C MET A 1 -27.27 62.77 -31.98
N VAL A 2 -26.51 61.67 -31.95
CA VAL A 2 -27.02 60.29 -31.88
C VAL A 2 -26.28 59.65 -30.71
N PRO A 3 -26.95 59.10 -29.69
CA PRO A 3 -26.26 58.49 -28.56
C PRO A 3 -25.73 57.12 -28.96
N GLY A 4 -24.44 56.90 -28.75
CA GLY A 4 -23.81 55.60 -28.90
C GLY A 4 -24.21 54.66 -27.76
N PHE A 5 -24.82 53.54 -28.10
CA PHE A 5 -24.85 52.35 -27.28
C PHE A 5 -23.83 51.37 -27.84
N SER A 6 -22.68 51.23 -27.17
CA SER A 6 -21.80 50.07 -27.33
C SER A 6 -21.82 49.27 -26.03
N GLY A 7 -22.86 48.46 -25.87
CA GLY A 7 -22.84 47.37 -24.90
C GLY A 7 -21.78 46.35 -25.33
N ARG A 8 -20.61 46.41 -24.70
CA ARG A 8 -19.60 45.36 -24.78
C ARG A 8 -20.16 44.17 -23.99
N PHE A 9 -20.79 43.23 -24.69
CA PHE A 9 -20.99 41.88 -24.18
C PHE A 9 -19.59 41.30 -23.95
N MET A 10 -19.08 41.38 -22.72
CA MET A 10 -18.02 40.47 -22.29
C MET A 10 -18.68 39.10 -22.20
N LEU A 11 -18.41 38.26 -23.20
CA LEU A 11 -18.52 36.82 -23.01
C LEU A 11 -17.60 36.50 -21.82
N GLN A 12 -18.19 36.15 -20.67
CA GLN A 12 -17.44 35.43 -19.64
C GLN A 12 -16.97 34.15 -20.33
N GLU A 13 -15.67 34.07 -20.66
CA GLU A 13 -15.04 32.77 -20.76
C GLU A 13 -15.29 32.12 -19.39
N ASN A 14 -16.06 31.04 -19.35
CA ASN A 14 -16.13 30.21 -18.15
C ASN A 14 -14.67 29.80 -17.86
N LEU A 15 -14.07 30.45 -16.86
CA LEU A 15 -12.75 30.10 -16.37
C LEU A 15 -12.86 28.67 -15.89
N LYS A 16 -12.26 27.77 -16.67
CA LYS A 16 -12.30 26.33 -16.42
C LYS A 16 -11.59 26.05 -15.10
N MET A 17 -12.37 25.67 -14.08
CA MET A 17 -11.86 25.40 -12.74
C MET A 17 -11.55 23.91 -12.56
N TYR A 18 -10.51 23.64 -11.79
CA TYR A 18 -10.03 22.30 -11.56
C TYR A 18 -10.05 21.92 -10.08
N GLY A 19 -10.09 20.63 -9.82
CA GLY A 19 -9.81 20.05 -8.52
C GLY A 19 -8.68 19.05 -8.61
N ILE A 20 -8.03 18.79 -7.48
CA ILE A 20 -7.00 17.77 -7.36
C ILE A 20 -7.40 16.78 -6.25
N ALA A 21 -7.50 15.50 -6.60
CA ALA A 21 -7.62 14.42 -5.64
C ALA A 21 -6.25 13.80 -5.40
N LEU A 22 -5.84 13.66 -4.15
CA LEU A 22 -4.53 13.16 -3.75
C LEU A 22 -4.68 12.03 -2.72
N ASP A 23 -4.06 10.90 -3.00
CA ASP A 23 -3.90 9.77 -2.09
C ASP A 23 -2.42 9.66 -1.68
N LEU A 24 -2.16 9.84 -0.39
CA LEU A 24 -0.84 9.71 0.24
C LEU A 24 -0.68 8.31 0.84
N GLY A 25 -0.53 7.32 -0.04
CA GLY A 25 -0.35 5.92 0.36
C GLY A 25 1.07 5.60 0.85
N THR A 26 1.20 4.58 1.69
CA THR A 26 2.48 4.11 2.25
C THR A 26 3.45 3.62 1.16
N SER A 27 2.94 3.06 0.06
CA SER A 27 3.77 2.54 -1.05
C SER A 27 3.94 3.53 -2.19
N GLY A 28 3.41 4.74 -2.04
CA GLY A 28 3.49 5.80 -3.02
C GLY A 28 2.20 6.60 -3.17
N PHE A 29 2.33 7.74 -3.83
CA PHE A 29 1.28 8.74 -3.95
C PHE A 29 0.61 8.65 -5.31
N ARG A 30 -0.68 8.98 -5.34
CA ARG A 30 -1.49 9.04 -6.56
C ARG A 30 -2.26 10.36 -6.58
N ALA A 31 -2.22 11.06 -7.71
CA ALA A 31 -2.91 12.33 -7.88
C ALA A 31 -3.72 12.35 -9.17
N GLN A 32 -4.93 12.91 -9.12
CA GLN A 32 -5.78 13.14 -10.28
C GLN A 32 -6.11 14.62 -10.43
N LEU A 33 -5.92 15.17 -11.63
CA LEU A 33 -6.46 16.47 -12.02
C LEU A 33 -7.87 16.27 -12.58
N ILE A 34 -8.84 16.96 -12.01
CA ILE A 34 -10.27 16.79 -12.32
C ILE A 34 -10.83 18.11 -12.82
N ASP A 35 -11.62 18.04 -13.88
CA ASP A 35 -12.43 19.14 -14.38
C ASP A 35 -13.69 19.28 -13.52
N LEU A 36 -13.89 20.41 -12.84
CA LEU A 36 -15.03 20.56 -11.93
C LEU A 36 -16.36 20.73 -12.66
N ASP A 37 -16.34 21.21 -13.91
CA ASP A 37 -17.55 21.39 -14.72
C ASP A 37 -18.01 20.05 -15.32
N THR A 38 -17.08 19.30 -15.93
CA THR A 38 -17.42 18.02 -16.58
C THR A 38 -17.37 16.83 -15.62
N ARG A 39 -16.72 16.99 -14.46
CA ARG A 39 -16.42 15.95 -13.47
C ARG A 39 -15.48 14.84 -13.98
N GLU A 40 -14.86 15.05 -15.15
CA GLU A 40 -13.96 14.08 -15.75
C GLU A 40 -12.55 14.21 -15.19
N THR A 41 -11.89 13.06 -14.98
CA THR A 41 -10.45 13.03 -14.73
C THR A 41 -9.72 13.41 -16.01
N LEU A 42 -8.89 14.44 -15.94
CA LEU A 42 -8.09 14.92 -17.07
C LEU A 42 -6.76 14.17 -17.17
N LYS A 43 -6.11 13.92 -16.04
CA LYS A 43 -4.79 13.26 -16.00
C LYS A 43 -4.53 12.65 -14.63
N THR A 44 -3.77 11.56 -14.61
CA THR A 44 -3.32 10.89 -13.40
C THR A 44 -1.79 10.87 -13.31
N VAL A 45 -1.25 11.12 -12.11
CA VAL A 45 0.18 10.98 -11.81
C VAL A 45 0.35 10.04 -10.63
N ILE A 46 1.33 9.13 -10.72
CA ILE A 46 1.70 8.21 -9.64
C ILE A 46 3.21 8.27 -9.36
N THR A 47 3.61 7.94 -8.14
CA THR A 47 5.02 7.75 -7.78
C THR A 47 5.41 6.26 -7.82
N MET A 48 6.70 5.96 -7.98
CA MET A 48 7.24 4.60 -7.95
C MET A 48 7.84 4.27 -6.57
N GLY A 49 7.00 4.30 -5.54
CA GLY A 49 7.42 4.18 -4.14
C GLY A 49 7.05 5.40 -3.31
N HIS A 50 7.47 5.38 -2.05
CA HIS A 50 7.28 6.48 -1.11
C HIS A 50 8.50 7.43 -1.10
N PRO A 51 8.32 8.75 -0.96
CA PRO A 51 9.45 9.69 -0.97
C PRO A 51 10.29 9.66 0.32
N LEU A 52 9.72 9.22 1.43
CA LEU A 52 10.45 8.95 2.67
C LEU A 52 10.97 7.50 2.70
N PRO A 53 12.13 7.24 3.32
CA PRO A 53 12.65 5.88 3.47
C PRO A 53 11.80 5.04 4.42
N GLY A 54 11.52 3.80 4.04
CA GLY A 54 10.72 2.88 4.82
C GLY A 54 9.99 1.86 3.95
N GLY A 55 9.82 0.65 4.49
CA GLY A 55 8.95 -0.35 3.87
C GLY A 55 7.51 -0.26 4.36
N ASN A 56 7.25 0.51 5.42
CA ASN A 56 5.95 0.67 6.05
C ASN A 56 5.80 2.05 6.71
N VAL A 57 4.60 2.34 7.20
CA VAL A 57 4.27 3.64 7.78
C VAL A 57 5.05 3.96 9.07
N MET A 58 5.41 2.94 9.86
CA MET A 58 6.18 3.10 11.08
C MET A 58 7.63 3.49 10.79
N ASP A 59 8.21 3.01 9.69
CA ASP A 59 9.52 3.46 9.24
C ASP A 59 9.51 4.94 8.84
N HIS A 60 8.44 5.41 8.17
CA HIS A 60 8.29 6.83 7.82
C HIS A 60 8.17 7.70 9.07
N LEU A 61 7.43 7.22 10.07
CA LEU A 61 7.29 7.88 11.37
C LEU A 61 8.62 7.93 12.14
N ASP A 62 9.37 6.82 12.17
CA ASP A 62 10.68 6.77 12.80
C ASP A 62 11.69 7.71 12.12
N PHE A 63 11.68 7.76 10.78
CA PHE A 63 12.47 8.71 10.01
C PHE A 63 12.13 10.15 10.37
N ALA A 64 10.84 10.50 10.42
CA ALA A 64 10.39 11.84 10.78
C ALA A 64 10.79 12.21 12.22
N ILE A 65 10.70 11.29 13.18
CA ILE A 65 11.13 11.53 14.57
C ILE A 65 12.64 11.69 14.68
N THR A 66 13.39 10.90 13.94
CA THR A 66 14.86 10.86 14.03
C THR A 66 15.50 12.05 13.30
N THR A 67 15.02 12.36 12.10
CA THR A 67 15.59 13.41 11.23
C THR A 67 14.91 14.76 11.43
N GLY A 68 13.67 14.78 11.91
CA GLY A 68 12.87 15.98 12.19
C GLY A 68 11.58 16.03 11.36
N GLU A 69 10.47 16.40 12.00
CA GLU A 69 9.13 16.42 11.39
C GLU A 69 9.06 17.35 10.17
N ASN A 70 9.63 18.56 10.29
CA ASN A 70 9.73 19.53 9.18
C ASN A 70 10.46 18.95 7.97
N VAL A 71 11.50 18.14 8.20
CA VAL A 71 12.31 17.56 7.13
C VAL A 71 11.49 16.52 6.35
N ALA A 72 10.77 15.66 7.06
CA ALA A 72 9.86 14.70 6.43
C ALA A 72 8.70 15.41 5.69
N HIS A 73 8.15 16.46 6.30
CA HIS A 73 7.14 17.32 5.68
C HIS A 73 7.62 17.93 4.36
N ASP A 74 8.79 18.57 4.35
CA ASP A 74 9.36 19.23 3.17
C ASP A 74 9.55 18.25 2.00
N VAL A 75 10.00 17.02 2.30
CA VAL A 75 10.17 15.95 1.29
C VAL A 75 8.82 15.53 0.68
N ILE A 76 7.78 15.39 1.51
CA ILE A 76 6.42 15.09 1.05
C ILE A 76 5.90 16.24 0.18
N ILE A 77 5.98 17.48 0.65
CA ILE A 77 5.46 18.65 -0.08
C ILE A 77 6.19 18.85 -1.41
N GLU A 78 7.51 18.69 -1.45
CA GLU A 78 8.26 18.78 -2.70
C GLU A 78 7.86 17.68 -3.69
N THR A 79 7.63 16.45 -3.20
CA THR A 79 7.12 15.35 -4.04
C THR A 79 5.75 15.69 -4.61
N VAL A 80 4.85 16.22 -3.78
CA VAL A 80 3.51 16.66 -4.19
C VAL A 80 3.57 17.80 -5.22
N ARG A 81 4.42 18.82 -5.02
CA ARG A 81 4.67 19.88 -6.02
C ARG A 81 5.11 19.31 -7.36
N ARG A 82 6.05 18.36 -7.36
CA ARG A 82 6.53 17.69 -8.58
C ARG A 82 5.43 16.87 -9.25
N MET A 83 4.53 16.25 -8.49
CA MET A 83 3.35 15.58 -9.05
C MET A 83 2.41 16.58 -9.73
N PHE A 84 2.16 17.75 -9.12
CA PHE A 84 1.31 18.80 -9.70
C PHE A 84 1.89 19.36 -11.00
N LEU A 85 3.20 19.59 -11.05
CA LEU A 85 3.90 19.94 -12.30
C LEU A 85 3.71 18.86 -13.37
N LYS A 86 3.80 17.58 -12.99
CA LYS A 86 3.61 16.44 -13.91
C LYS A 86 2.17 16.31 -14.38
N LEU A 87 1.18 16.70 -13.56
CA LEU A 87 -0.22 16.80 -13.96
C LEU A 87 -0.40 17.86 -15.06
N GLY A 88 0.51 18.83 -15.15
CA GLY A 88 0.33 20.00 -16.01
C GLY A 88 -0.80 20.90 -15.50
N ALA A 89 -1.06 20.86 -14.20
CA ALA A 89 -2.09 21.65 -13.55
C ALA A 89 -1.66 23.12 -13.50
N ASP A 90 -2.49 24.01 -14.02
CA ASP A 90 -2.40 25.45 -13.71
C ASP A 90 -3.00 25.65 -12.31
N LEU A 91 -2.14 25.67 -11.30
CA LEU A 91 -2.55 25.72 -9.90
C LEU A 91 -3.39 26.96 -9.56
N SER A 92 -3.22 28.06 -10.31
CA SER A 92 -4.04 29.27 -10.19
C SER A 92 -5.52 29.05 -10.53
N LYS A 93 -5.86 27.93 -11.18
CA LYS A 93 -7.22 27.51 -11.53
C LYS A 93 -7.73 26.33 -10.71
N VAL A 94 -6.95 25.86 -9.73
CA VAL A 94 -7.37 24.78 -8.85
C VAL A 94 -8.13 25.38 -7.67
N GLU A 95 -9.41 25.02 -7.54
CA GLU A 95 -10.30 25.52 -6.48
C GLU A 95 -10.29 24.63 -5.24
N ARG A 96 -10.03 23.33 -5.42
CA ARG A 96 -10.14 22.33 -4.35
C ARG A 96 -9.05 21.28 -4.47
N LEU A 97 -8.40 20.99 -3.34
CA LEU A 97 -7.46 19.87 -3.18
C LEU A 97 -7.97 18.98 -2.04
N ALA A 98 -8.39 17.75 -2.32
CA ALA A 98 -8.69 16.79 -1.25
C ALA A 98 -7.54 15.79 -1.10
N VAL A 99 -7.18 15.49 0.15
CA VAL A 99 -6.04 14.63 0.48
C VAL A 99 -6.48 13.52 1.42
N CYS A 100 -6.37 12.27 0.98
CA CYS A 100 -6.61 11.07 1.77
C CYS A 100 -5.30 10.32 2.05
N GLY A 101 -5.32 9.49 3.10
CA GLY A 101 -4.20 8.66 3.53
C GLY A 101 -4.33 8.26 5.00
N ASN A 102 -3.39 7.47 5.49
CA ASN A 102 -3.35 7.07 6.90
C ASN A 102 -2.98 8.25 7.81
N PRO A 103 -3.20 8.15 9.14
CA PRO A 103 -3.00 9.26 10.06
C PRO A 103 -1.56 9.79 10.08
N ILE A 104 -0.55 8.93 9.89
CA ILE A 104 0.86 9.35 9.86
C ILE A 104 1.11 10.19 8.61
N GLN A 105 0.72 9.72 7.42
CA GLN A 105 0.94 10.44 6.16
C GLN A 105 0.24 11.80 6.15
N LEU A 106 -1.02 11.85 6.61
CA LEU A 106 -1.77 13.10 6.73
C LEU A 106 -1.19 14.04 7.77
N SER A 107 -0.58 13.53 8.85
CA SER A 107 0.07 14.38 9.87
C SER A 107 1.37 14.99 9.34
N LEU A 108 2.19 14.19 8.66
CA LEU A 108 3.41 14.66 8.00
C LEU A 108 3.11 15.67 6.90
N PHE A 109 2.07 15.42 6.09
CA PHE A 109 1.61 16.38 5.09
C PHE A 109 1.16 17.72 5.70
N GLN A 110 0.48 17.70 6.85
CA GLN A 110 0.01 18.91 7.52
C GLN A 110 1.05 19.59 8.43
N ASN A 111 2.23 18.96 8.60
CA ASN A 111 3.27 19.37 9.55
C ASN A 111 2.76 19.56 10.99
N ILE A 112 1.97 18.59 11.47
CA ILE A 112 1.47 18.56 12.86
C ILE A 112 2.24 17.53 13.67
N GLU A 113 2.23 17.68 14.99
CA GLU A 113 2.88 16.78 15.95
C GLU A 113 2.51 15.30 15.71
N ILE A 114 3.51 14.42 15.72
CA ILE A 114 3.37 12.99 15.38
C ILE A 114 3.83 12.04 16.48
N ARG A 115 4.44 12.53 17.56
CA ARG A 115 5.02 11.65 18.60
C ARG A 115 3.95 10.85 19.35
N ASP A 116 2.70 11.28 19.32
CA ASP A 116 1.57 10.54 19.88
C ASP A 116 1.24 9.26 19.09
N LEU A 117 1.53 9.24 17.78
CA LEU A 117 1.42 8.05 16.93
C LEU A 117 2.56 7.05 17.18
N ALA A 118 3.75 7.53 17.58
CA ALA A 118 4.93 6.68 17.74
C ALA A 118 5.03 6.04 19.14
N TYR A 119 4.56 6.76 20.16
CA TYR A 119 4.66 6.31 21.54
C TYR A 119 3.29 5.91 22.08
N ALA A 120 3.04 4.60 22.16
CA ALA A 120 1.87 4.06 22.82
C ALA A 120 2.00 4.13 24.36
N GLY A 121 0.87 4.40 25.03
CA GLY A 121 0.74 4.41 26.48
C GLY A 121 0.89 5.80 27.12
N GLU A 122 -0.14 6.19 27.89
CA GLU A 122 -0.24 7.53 28.50
C GLU A 122 0.95 7.91 29.37
N ASN A 123 1.55 6.94 30.08
CA ASN A 123 2.69 7.19 30.96
C ASN A 123 3.93 7.60 30.17
N LYS A 124 4.19 6.92 29.04
CA LYS A 124 5.33 7.22 28.17
C LYS A 124 5.13 8.55 27.46
N GLN A 125 3.92 8.83 27.00
CA GLN A 125 3.56 10.12 26.39
C GLN A 125 3.73 11.29 27.38
N LYS A 126 3.23 11.16 28.61
CA LYS A 126 3.39 12.18 29.67
C LYS A 126 4.87 12.42 30.02
N MET A 127 5.66 11.35 30.14
CA MET A 127 7.10 11.46 30.41
C MET A 127 7.88 12.19 29.30
N LEU A 128 7.48 11.99 28.05
CA LEU A 128 8.13 12.60 26.88
C LEU A 128 7.53 13.96 26.50
N GLY A 129 6.57 14.47 27.28
CA GLY A 129 5.87 15.74 26.98
C GLY A 129 5.11 15.70 25.65
N VAL A 130 4.63 14.52 25.25
CA VAL A 130 3.88 14.30 24.00
C VAL A 130 2.45 14.81 24.20
N GLN A 131 1.99 15.66 23.31
CA GLN A 131 0.61 16.15 23.28
C GLN A 131 -0.23 15.20 22.44
N ASN A 132 -1.42 14.86 22.91
CA ASN A 132 -2.39 14.12 22.11
C ASN A 132 -2.95 15.05 21.03
N VAL A 133 -2.79 14.67 19.76
CA VAL A 133 -3.25 15.47 18.64
C VAL A 133 -4.59 14.94 18.14
N LYS A 134 -5.62 15.77 18.25
CA LYS A 134 -6.91 15.48 17.64
C LYS A 134 -6.81 15.60 16.12
N ARG A 135 -6.98 14.48 15.43
CA ARG A 135 -6.98 14.39 13.95
C ARG A 135 -8.41 14.42 13.41
N GLU A 136 -9.13 15.48 13.78
CA GLU A 136 -10.46 15.78 13.22
C GLU A 136 -10.32 16.24 11.76
N SER A 137 -11.43 16.27 11.03
CA SER A 137 -11.45 16.80 9.66
C SER A 137 -10.98 18.25 9.64
N ARG A 138 -10.20 18.64 8.63
CA ARG A 138 -9.70 20.01 8.48
C ARG A 138 -9.92 20.50 7.07
N VAL A 139 -10.47 21.71 6.96
CA VAL A 139 -10.54 22.46 5.71
C VAL A 139 -9.81 23.78 5.91
N PHE A 140 -8.82 24.06 5.07
CA PHE A 140 -7.95 25.23 5.24
C PHE A 140 -7.40 25.73 3.91
N PRO A 141 -6.99 27.01 3.79
CA PRO A 141 -6.48 27.56 2.54
C PRO A 141 -5.20 26.84 2.07
N ALA A 142 -5.11 26.58 0.76
CA ALA A 142 -3.93 25.96 0.16
C ALA A 142 -2.65 26.80 0.34
N SER A 143 -2.80 28.09 0.59
CA SER A 143 -1.70 28.99 0.89
C SER A 143 -0.92 28.66 2.16
N GLU A 144 -1.51 27.92 3.10
CA GLU A 144 -0.80 27.48 4.31
C GLU A 144 0.34 26.51 4.02
N LEU A 145 0.24 25.69 2.95
CA LEU A 145 1.27 24.70 2.60
C LEU A 145 2.01 25.03 1.31
N PHE A 146 1.33 25.64 0.34
CA PHE A 146 1.87 25.87 -0.99
C PHE A 146 2.13 27.34 -1.32
N GLY A 147 1.92 28.26 -0.36
CA GLY A 147 2.03 29.69 -0.62
C GLY A 147 1.03 30.16 -1.69
N ASN A 148 1.41 31.14 -2.50
CA ASN A 148 0.48 31.77 -3.45
C ASN A 148 0.42 31.10 -4.83
N ASP A 149 0.84 29.83 -4.93
CA ASP A 149 0.87 29.09 -6.19
C ASP A 149 -0.54 28.69 -6.67
N PHE A 150 -1.48 28.54 -5.72
CA PHE A 150 -2.87 28.12 -5.97
C PHE A 150 -3.81 29.30 -6.22
N HIS A 151 -5.02 29.00 -6.70
CA HIS A 151 -6.13 29.97 -6.67
C HIS A 151 -6.28 30.53 -5.23
N PRO A 152 -6.51 31.85 -5.04
CA PRO A 152 -6.57 32.46 -3.72
C PRO A 152 -7.58 31.83 -2.76
N ASP A 153 -8.71 31.36 -3.31
CA ASP A 153 -9.78 30.69 -2.56
C ASP A 153 -9.64 29.16 -2.55
N CYS A 154 -8.51 28.61 -3.01
CA CYS A 154 -8.31 27.17 -3.02
C CYS A 154 -8.27 26.62 -1.59
N GLU A 155 -9.12 25.63 -1.32
CA GLU A 155 -9.14 24.92 -0.04
C GLU A 155 -8.50 23.54 -0.15
N ILE A 156 -7.78 23.16 0.90
CA ILE A 156 -7.33 21.81 1.16
C ILE A 156 -8.34 21.14 2.09
N ILE A 157 -8.84 19.98 1.70
CA ILE A 157 -9.77 19.15 2.46
C ILE A 157 -9.03 17.90 2.94
N VAL A 158 -8.91 17.75 4.25
CA VAL A 158 -8.34 16.56 4.90
C VAL A 158 -9.43 15.87 5.72
N PRO A 159 -9.80 14.61 5.41
CA PRO A 159 -10.79 13.87 6.19
C PRO A 159 -10.29 13.53 7.61
N PRO A 160 -11.20 13.15 8.53
CA PRO A 160 -10.83 12.80 9.89
C PRO A 160 -10.12 11.44 9.97
N ALA A 161 -9.40 11.22 11.07
CA ALA A 161 -9.00 9.90 11.54
C ALA A 161 -9.76 9.56 12.84
N ILE A 162 -10.14 8.29 13.03
CA ILE A 162 -10.85 7.86 14.25
C ILE A 162 -9.86 7.59 15.39
N ARG A 163 -8.77 6.89 15.08
CA ARG A 163 -7.69 6.48 16.00
C ARG A 163 -6.35 6.56 15.29
N HIS A 164 -5.27 6.20 15.99
CA HIS A 164 -3.94 6.14 15.41
C HIS A 164 -3.85 5.15 14.23
N GLU A 165 -4.64 4.06 14.24
CA GLU A 165 -4.65 3.05 13.17
C GLU A 165 -5.75 3.22 12.11
N ILE A 166 -6.76 4.07 12.33
CA ILE A 166 -7.91 4.19 11.42
C ILE A 166 -7.95 5.59 10.81
N GLY A 167 -7.36 5.72 9.62
CA GLY A 167 -7.26 6.97 8.87
C GLY A 167 -8.37 7.18 7.84
N ALA A 168 -8.15 8.18 6.99
CA ALA A 168 -9.08 8.54 5.91
C ALA A 168 -9.14 7.45 4.83
N ASP A 169 -8.06 6.72 4.61
CA ASP A 169 -7.97 5.54 3.75
C ASP A 169 -8.85 4.38 4.25
N ALA A 170 -8.79 4.07 5.54
CA ALA A 170 -9.64 3.06 6.17
C ALA A 170 -11.13 3.47 6.15
N LEU A 171 -11.43 4.76 6.33
CA LEU A 171 -12.79 5.29 6.14
C LEU A 171 -13.25 5.15 4.69
N ALA A 172 -12.37 5.46 3.74
CA ALA A 172 -12.66 5.35 2.32
C ALA A 172 -13.01 3.91 1.91
N MET A 173 -12.29 2.88 2.37
CA MET A 173 -12.66 1.50 2.05
C MET A 173 -14.07 1.11 2.53
N MET A 174 -14.54 1.67 3.65
CA MET A 174 -15.89 1.39 4.15
C MET A 174 -16.96 2.19 3.39
N LEU A 175 -16.64 3.42 2.99
CA LEU A 175 -17.55 4.37 2.34
C LEU A 175 -17.75 4.13 0.84
N GLU A 176 -16.65 3.82 0.15
CA GLU A 176 -16.60 3.68 -1.31
C GLU A 176 -17.01 2.28 -1.79
N THR A 177 -17.26 1.37 -0.84
CA THR A 177 -17.76 0.02 -1.10
C THR A 177 -19.19 -0.13 -0.58
N ASP A 178 -19.86 -1.21 -0.96
CA ASP A 178 -21.21 -1.47 -0.46
C ASP A 178 -21.21 -1.96 1.01
N PHE A 179 -20.04 -2.04 1.66
CA PHE A 179 -19.83 -2.59 3.01
C PHE A 179 -20.81 -2.03 4.04
N LEU A 180 -20.94 -0.71 4.15
CA LEU A 180 -21.81 -0.08 5.14
C LEU A 180 -23.31 -0.36 4.89
N THR A 181 -23.68 -0.67 3.65
CA THR A 181 -25.08 -0.94 3.27
C THR A 181 -25.48 -2.41 3.41
N GLN A 182 -24.52 -3.31 3.64
CA GLN A 182 -24.82 -4.74 3.77
C GLN A 182 -25.56 -5.07 5.06
N THR A 183 -26.59 -5.91 4.96
CA THR A 183 -27.30 -6.46 6.13
C THR A 183 -26.66 -7.74 6.66
N GLU A 184 -26.04 -8.51 5.78
CA GLU A 184 -25.31 -9.74 6.11
C GLU A 184 -23.86 -9.44 6.57
N PRO A 185 -23.19 -10.39 7.25
CA PRO A 185 -21.80 -10.22 7.64
C PRO A 185 -20.89 -9.93 6.44
N ALA A 186 -20.14 -8.84 6.55
CA ALA A 186 -19.29 -8.33 5.50
C ALA A 186 -17.91 -7.97 6.05
N LEU A 187 -16.86 -8.38 5.36
CA LEU A 187 -15.48 -7.99 5.64
C LEU A 187 -14.98 -7.10 4.50
N VAL A 188 -14.35 -5.99 4.81
CA VAL A 188 -13.57 -5.20 3.84
C VAL A 188 -12.11 -5.19 4.24
N THR A 189 -11.21 -5.30 3.26
CA THR A 189 -9.76 -5.27 3.48
C THR A 189 -9.09 -4.46 2.38
N ASP A 190 -8.30 -3.47 2.77
CA ASP A 190 -7.33 -2.80 1.90
C ASP A 190 -6.04 -3.61 1.86
N TYR A 191 -5.68 -4.11 0.69
CA TYR A 191 -4.50 -4.96 0.49
C TYR A 191 -3.21 -4.15 0.27
N GLY A 192 -2.88 -3.33 1.26
CA GLY A 192 -1.59 -2.64 1.37
C GLY A 192 -0.67 -3.25 2.43
N THR A 193 0.51 -2.68 2.60
CA THR A 193 1.52 -3.08 3.61
C THR A 193 0.96 -3.32 5.03
N ASN A 194 -0.06 -2.56 5.45
CA ASN A 194 -0.64 -2.60 6.79
C ASN A 194 -1.97 -3.39 6.87
N ALA A 195 -2.46 -3.88 5.73
CA ALA A 195 -3.71 -4.64 5.61
C ALA A 195 -4.85 -4.13 6.51
N GLU A 196 -5.28 -2.87 6.34
CA GLU A 196 -6.41 -2.31 7.06
C GLU A 196 -7.70 -3.07 6.73
N MET A 197 -8.51 -3.38 7.74
CA MET A 197 -9.70 -4.21 7.56
C MET A 197 -10.82 -3.85 8.54
N ALA A 198 -12.05 -4.13 8.13
CA ALA A 198 -13.23 -3.96 8.97
C ALA A 198 -14.25 -5.08 8.72
N LEU A 199 -14.79 -5.65 9.81
CA LEU A 199 -15.86 -6.64 9.79
C LEU A 199 -17.14 -5.99 10.31
N LYS A 200 -18.22 -6.07 9.53
CA LYS A 200 -19.57 -5.63 9.91
C LYS A 200 -20.43 -6.84 10.23
N VAL A 201 -21.07 -6.83 11.39
CA VAL A 201 -22.06 -7.83 11.83
C VAL A 201 -23.27 -7.09 12.39
N GLY A 202 -24.37 -7.07 11.63
CA GLY A 202 -25.48 -6.17 11.94
C GLY A 202 -25.01 -4.71 11.94
N ASP A 203 -25.24 -3.97 13.02
CA ASP A 203 -24.80 -2.58 13.17
C ASP A 203 -23.40 -2.43 13.78
N ARG A 204 -22.79 -3.53 14.23
CA ARG A 204 -21.45 -3.53 14.85
C ARG A 204 -20.39 -3.57 13.77
N ILE A 205 -19.38 -2.70 13.86
CA ILE A 205 -18.21 -2.68 12.98
C ILE A 205 -16.96 -2.85 13.84
N ILE A 206 -16.21 -3.92 13.60
CA ILE A 206 -14.94 -4.22 14.26
C ILE A 206 -13.82 -3.95 13.27
N THR A 207 -12.90 -3.06 13.62
CA THR A 207 -11.76 -2.69 12.75
C THR A 207 -10.48 -3.32 13.24
N ALA A 208 -9.54 -3.58 12.34
CA ALA A 208 -8.20 -4.02 12.66
C ALA A 208 -7.20 -3.63 11.55
N SER A 209 -5.92 -3.74 11.86
CA SER A 209 -4.82 -3.64 10.90
C SER A 209 -3.82 -4.74 11.23
N ALA A 210 -3.28 -5.39 10.19
CA ALA A 210 -2.27 -6.42 10.33
C ALA A 210 -1.01 -5.97 9.62
N ALA A 211 0.12 -5.91 10.33
CA ALA A 211 1.41 -5.59 9.73
C ALA A 211 1.90 -6.72 8.79
N ALA A 212 1.27 -6.85 7.63
CA ALA A 212 1.58 -7.84 6.60
C ALA A 212 2.97 -7.59 6.00
N GLY A 213 3.42 -6.34 5.99
CA GLY A 213 4.68 -5.95 5.38
C GLY A 213 4.56 -5.83 3.86
N PRO A 214 5.61 -5.35 3.19
CA PRO A 214 5.50 -4.90 1.81
C PRO A 214 5.63 -6.03 0.77
N ALA A 215 5.74 -7.28 1.20
CA ALA A 215 5.93 -8.45 0.32
C ALA A 215 4.75 -8.68 -0.64
N ILE A 216 3.52 -8.43 -0.20
CA ILE A 216 2.32 -8.51 -1.07
C ILE A 216 2.24 -7.38 -2.09
N GLU A 217 3.11 -6.38 -1.99
CA GLU A 217 3.29 -5.31 -2.98
C GLU A 217 4.54 -5.55 -3.85
N GLY A 218 5.28 -6.63 -3.59
CA GLY A 218 6.47 -7.05 -4.31
C GLY A 218 7.79 -6.60 -3.70
N GLN A 219 7.82 -5.83 -2.60
CA GLN A 219 9.11 -5.45 -1.99
C GLN A 219 9.63 -6.54 -1.05
N GLY A 220 10.94 -6.66 -0.89
CA GLY A 220 11.55 -7.74 -0.10
C GLY A 220 11.53 -9.12 -0.76
N ILE A 221 10.96 -9.23 -1.96
CA ILE A 221 11.04 -10.40 -2.84
C ILE A 221 12.22 -10.22 -3.79
N SER A 222 13.02 -11.27 -4.02
CA SER A 222 14.28 -11.21 -4.76
C SER A 222 14.18 -10.58 -6.15
N SER A 223 13.19 -10.99 -6.94
CA SER A 223 12.85 -10.41 -8.25
C SER A 223 11.66 -9.44 -8.16
N GLY A 224 11.35 -8.99 -6.94
CA GLY A 224 10.16 -8.24 -6.61
C GLY A 224 10.16 -6.80 -7.08
N MET A 225 8.99 -6.29 -7.48
CA MET A 225 8.81 -4.88 -7.86
C MET A 225 7.36 -4.42 -7.72
N LEU A 226 7.17 -3.10 -7.58
CA LEU A 226 5.84 -2.48 -7.68
C LEU A 226 5.26 -2.63 -9.10
N ALA A 227 3.93 -2.62 -9.17
CA ALA A 227 3.20 -2.68 -10.44
C ALA A 227 3.64 -1.57 -11.38
N SER A 228 4.26 -1.94 -12.49
CA SER A 228 4.71 -1.06 -13.56
C SER A 228 4.93 -1.85 -14.85
N PRO A 229 5.11 -1.18 -16.01
CA PRO A 229 5.31 -1.89 -17.28
C PRO A 229 6.48 -2.87 -17.20
N GLY A 230 6.26 -4.11 -17.62
CA GLY A 230 7.20 -5.23 -17.56
C GLY A 230 7.16 -6.05 -16.28
N ALA A 231 6.36 -5.67 -15.28
CA ALA A 231 6.19 -6.45 -14.06
C ALA A 231 5.25 -7.64 -14.29
N ILE A 232 5.66 -8.84 -13.88
CA ILE A 232 4.81 -10.04 -13.84
C ILE A 232 3.68 -9.81 -12.84
N CYS A 233 2.45 -9.89 -13.31
CA CYS A 233 1.24 -9.65 -12.51
C CYS A 233 0.37 -10.89 -12.33
N ASP A 234 0.53 -11.91 -13.18
CA ASP A 234 -0.30 -13.11 -13.16
C ASP A 234 0.43 -14.24 -13.89
N VAL A 235 0.08 -15.48 -13.54
CA VAL A 235 0.54 -16.70 -14.24
C VAL A 235 -0.63 -17.64 -14.45
N LYS A 236 -0.72 -18.26 -15.63
CA LYS A 236 -1.79 -19.20 -15.96
C LYS A 236 -1.21 -20.55 -16.43
N PRO A 237 -1.86 -21.68 -16.09
CA PRO A 237 -1.41 -22.99 -16.54
C PRO A 237 -1.62 -23.20 -18.04
N GLU A 238 -0.66 -23.87 -18.68
CA GLU A 238 -0.79 -24.47 -20.01
C GLU A 238 0.02 -25.77 -20.07
N GLY A 239 -0.62 -26.88 -19.68
CA GLY A 239 0.06 -28.18 -19.53
C GLY A 239 1.16 -28.11 -18.46
N GLU A 240 2.37 -28.51 -18.82
CA GLU A 240 3.56 -28.41 -17.96
C GLU A 240 4.23 -27.02 -18.00
N TYR A 241 3.69 -26.09 -18.81
CA TYR A 241 4.21 -24.74 -18.99
C TYR A 241 3.27 -23.73 -18.34
N TRP A 242 3.82 -22.57 -18.00
CA TRP A 242 3.10 -21.44 -17.47
C TRP A 242 3.13 -20.30 -18.46
N LYS A 243 1.97 -19.72 -18.72
CA LYS A 243 1.85 -18.41 -19.36
C LYS A 243 2.18 -17.33 -18.35
N ILE A 244 3.20 -16.54 -18.64
CA ILE A 244 3.62 -15.41 -17.83
C ILE A 244 2.95 -14.15 -18.37
N LEU A 245 2.17 -13.46 -17.52
CA LEU A 245 1.51 -12.21 -17.88
C LEU A 245 2.19 -11.02 -17.21
N VAL A 246 2.54 -10.02 -18.01
CA VAL A 246 3.14 -8.76 -17.55
C VAL A 246 2.22 -7.57 -17.81
N LEU A 247 2.50 -6.45 -17.14
CA LEU A 247 1.82 -5.18 -17.39
C LEU A 247 2.45 -4.44 -18.57
N ASP A 248 1.65 -3.87 -19.45
CA ASP A 248 2.11 -2.96 -20.52
C ASP A 248 2.13 -1.49 -20.05
N ARG A 249 2.41 -0.56 -20.97
CA ARG A 249 2.46 0.89 -20.69
C ARG A 249 1.11 1.48 -20.27
N GLU A 250 0.01 0.82 -20.62
CA GLU A 250 -1.35 1.19 -20.23
C GLU A 250 -1.81 0.42 -18.99
N MET A 251 -0.90 -0.32 -18.33
CA MET A 251 -1.17 -1.21 -17.20
C MET A 251 -2.17 -2.34 -17.53
N GLY A 252 -2.22 -2.75 -18.81
CA GLY A 252 -2.96 -3.91 -19.28
C GLY A 252 -2.13 -5.19 -19.20
N LYS A 253 -2.78 -6.33 -18.96
CA LYS A 253 -2.11 -7.65 -18.94
C LYS A 253 -1.77 -8.10 -20.36
N LYS A 254 -0.52 -8.50 -20.59
CA LYS A 254 -0.01 -9.05 -21.86
C LYS A 254 0.80 -10.31 -21.61
N GLU A 255 0.71 -11.27 -22.52
CA GLU A 255 1.50 -12.51 -22.45
C GLU A 255 2.95 -12.21 -22.84
N ALA A 256 3.90 -12.54 -21.97
CA ALA A 256 5.34 -12.37 -22.23
C ALA A 256 6.01 -13.68 -22.64
N TYR A 257 5.80 -14.75 -21.86
CA TYR A 257 6.42 -16.05 -22.08
C TYR A 257 5.43 -17.21 -21.91
N LEU A 258 5.71 -18.31 -22.63
CA LEU A 258 5.27 -19.65 -22.25
C LEU A 258 6.50 -20.43 -21.77
N ILE A 259 6.60 -20.65 -20.46
CA ILE A 259 7.83 -21.15 -19.81
C ILE A 259 7.57 -22.37 -18.92
N ASN A 260 8.48 -23.35 -18.92
CA ASN A 260 8.47 -24.41 -17.92
C ASN A 260 9.08 -23.86 -16.62
N PRO A 261 8.33 -23.82 -15.50
CA PRO A 261 8.78 -23.15 -14.28
C PRO A 261 9.90 -23.88 -13.53
N VAL A 262 10.21 -25.12 -13.90
CA VAL A 262 11.28 -25.93 -13.28
C VAL A 262 12.56 -25.89 -14.11
N SER A 263 12.45 -26.10 -15.42
CA SER A 263 13.62 -26.14 -16.32
C SER A 263 14.02 -24.76 -16.85
N GLY A 264 13.10 -23.80 -16.85
CA GLY A 264 13.28 -22.49 -17.48
C GLY A 264 13.20 -22.53 -19.01
N GLU A 265 12.77 -23.64 -19.61
CA GLU A 265 12.58 -23.75 -21.06
C GLU A 265 11.46 -22.82 -21.53
N ILE A 266 11.78 -21.87 -22.41
CA ILE A 266 10.82 -20.94 -23.02
C ILE A 266 10.41 -21.48 -24.40
N LYS A 267 9.12 -21.80 -24.57
CA LYS A 267 8.53 -22.23 -25.83
C LYS A 267 8.11 -21.05 -26.71
N GLU A 268 7.57 -20.02 -26.09
CA GLU A 268 7.08 -18.82 -26.76
C GLU A 268 7.59 -17.58 -26.02
N SER A 269 8.02 -16.58 -26.79
CA SER A 269 8.51 -15.30 -26.28
C SER A 269 7.93 -14.19 -27.12
N ASN A 270 7.24 -13.26 -26.47
CA ASN A 270 6.71 -12.05 -27.08
C ASN A 270 7.66 -10.86 -26.87
N GLU A 271 7.29 -9.70 -27.42
CA GLU A 271 8.11 -8.47 -27.42
C GLU A 271 8.14 -7.71 -26.09
N TYR A 272 7.42 -8.21 -25.07
CA TYR A 272 7.33 -7.54 -23.77
C TYR A 272 8.53 -7.91 -22.89
N GLU A 273 9.24 -6.90 -22.44
CA GLU A 273 10.34 -7.04 -21.48
C GLU A 273 9.79 -7.43 -20.10
N VAL A 274 10.46 -8.36 -19.42
CA VAL A 274 10.12 -8.79 -18.07
C VAL A 274 11.17 -8.28 -17.11
N LEU A 275 10.76 -7.45 -16.16
CA LEU A 275 11.65 -6.71 -15.27
C LEU A 275 11.65 -7.21 -13.83
N GLY A 276 10.61 -7.92 -13.42
CA GLY A 276 10.39 -8.37 -12.05
C GLY A 276 8.97 -8.88 -11.85
N ILE A 277 8.59 -9.15 -10.60
CA ILE A 277 7.29 -9.70 -10.22
C ILE A 277 6.61 -8.84 -9.15
N THR A 278 5.32 -8.58 -9.34
CA THR A 278 4.48 -7.94 -8.32
C THR A 278 4.05 -8.93 -7.25
N GLY A 279 3.64 -8.46 -6.07
CA GLY A 279 3.07 -9.38 -5.07
C GLY A 279 1.81 -10.11 -5.55
N THR A 280 1.01 -9.53 -6.45
CA THR A 280 -0.11 -10.24 -7.12
C THR A 280 0.36 -11.38 -8.04
N GLY A 281 1.52 -11.21 -8.69
CA GLY A 281 2.19 -12.26 -9.44
C GLY A 281 2.71 -13.36 -8.52
N VAL A 282 3.28 -13.00 -7.36
CA VAL A 282 3.72 -13.97 -6.34
C VAL A 282 2.55 -14.82 -5.84
N ILE A 283 1.41 -14.20 -5.51
CA ILE A 283 0.17 -14.91 -5.15
C ILE A 283 -0.25 -15.87 -6.27
N SER A 284 -0.22 -15.42 -7.52
CA SER A 284 -0.60 -16.26 -8.66
C SER A 284 0.34 -17.46 -8.83
N VAL A 285 1.65 -17.26 -8.66
CA VAL A 285 2.69 -18.31 -8.74
C VAL A 285 2.48 -19.35 -7.65
N PHE A 286 2.31 -18.96 -6.39
CA PHE A 286 2.12 -19.91 -5.30
C PHE A 286 0.80 -20.66 -5.41
N ALA A 287 -0.29 -19.97 -5.75
CA ALA A 287 -1.58 -20.60 -5.93
C ALA A 287 -1.52 -21.64 -7.05
N LEU A 288 -0.85 -21.32 -8.16
CA LEU A 288 -0.71 -22.24 -9.27
C LEU A 288 0.21 -23.42 -8.93
N ALA A 289 1.34 -23.18 -8.26
CA ALA A 289 2.28 -24.22 -7.85
C ALA A 289 1.65 -25.25 -6.91
N LEU A 290 0.87 -24.80 -5.92
CA LEU A 290 0.13 -25.68 -5.03
C LEU A 290 -1.00 -26.42 -5.77
N LYS A 291 -1.77 -25.70 -6.60
CA LYS A 291 -2.90 -26.28 -7.35
C LYS A 291 -2.45 -27.36 -8.34
N SER A 292 -1.29 -27.20 -8.97
CA SER A 292 -0.76 -28.17 -9.93
C SER A 292 -0.07 -29.36 -9.28
N GLY A 293 0.11 -29.34 -7.95
CA GLY A 293 0.93 -30.33 -7.23
C GLY A 293 2.43 -30.20 -7.51
N LEU A 294 2.87 -29.11 -8.14
CA LEU A 294 4.29 -28.82 -8.34
C LEU A 294 5.01 -28.58 -7.00
N VAL A 295 4.27 -28.02 -6.04
CA VAL A 295 4.69 -27.85 -4.65
C VAL A 295 3.67 -28.56 -3.77
N GLU A 296 4.13 -29.55 -3.00
CA GLU A 296 3.29 -30.25 -2.03
C GLU A 296 3.33 -29.56 -0.65
N GLN A 297 4.48 -28.99 -0.28
CA GLN A 297 4.72 -28.45 1.05
C GLN A 297 5.64 -27.23 0.98
N LEU A 298 5.12 -26.07 1.37
CA LEU A 298 5.90 -24.84 1.49
C LEU A 298 6.89 -24.93 2.67
N PRO A 299 7.99 -24.17 2.69
CA PRO A 299 8.47 -23.29 1.62
C PRO A 299 9.21 -24.03 0.49
N LYS A 300 9.25 -25.36 0.49
CA LYS A 300 10.10 -26.13 -0.43
C LYS A 300 9.65 -25.99 -1.87
N LEU A 301 10.59 -25.65 -2.74
CA LEU A 301 10.37 -25.52 -4.19
C LEU A 301 11.18 -26.58 -4.97
N PRO A 302 10.74 -26.98 -6.17
CA PRO A 302 11.56 -27.79 -7.06
C PRO A 302 12.93 -27.14 -7.28
N ASN A 303 14.02 -27.87 -7.06
CA ASN A 303 15.39 -27.34 -7.16
C ASN A 303 15.65 -26.05 -6.32
N GLY A 304 14.85 -25.81 -5.28
CA GLY A 304 14.92 -24.61 -4.43
C GLY A 304 14.43 -23.31 -5.08
N LYS A 305 13.90 -23.35 -6.32
CA LYS A 305 13.39 -22.16 -7.00
C LYS A 305 12.47 -22.45 -8.19
N LEU A 306 11.63 -21.48 -8.53
CA LEU A 306 10.84 -21.45 -9.76
C LEU A 306 11.38 -20.37 -10.72
N ILE A 307 11.45 -20.69 -12.01
CA ILE A 307 11.96 -19.81 -13.06
C ILE A 307 10.77 -19.21 -13.82
N LEU A 308 10.68 -17.89 -13.87
CA LEU A 308 9.57 -17.16 -14.49
C LEU A 308 9.98 -16.39 -15.74
N GLY A 309 11.29 -16.33 -16.01
CA GLY A 309 11.85 -15.67 -17.18
C GLY A 309 13.37 -15.60 -17.07
N PRO A 310 14.06 -15.06 -18.09
CA PRO A 310 15.50 -14.86 -18.05
C PRO A 310 15.91 -13.96 -16.88
N GLY A 311 16.58 -14.53 -15.88
CA GLY A 311 17.02 -13.80 -14.68
C GLY A 311 15.91 -13.46 -13.67
N ILE A 312 14.69 -13.98 -13.87
CA ILE A 312 13.56 -13.76 -12.95
C ILE A 312 13.20 -15.10 -12.30
N GLU A 313 13.41 -15.18 -10.99
CA GLU A 313 13.17 -16.39 -10.20
C GLU A 313 12.49 -16.08 -8.87
N ILE A 314 11.82 -17.10 -8.34
CA ILE A 314 11.23 -17.12 -7.00
C ILE A 314 11.93 -18.24 -6.21
N THR A 315 12.49 -17.88 -5.07
CA THR A 315 13.24 -18.79 -4.19
C THR A 315 12.41 -19.23 -2.98
N GLU A 316 12.86 -20.25 -2.25
CA GLU A 316 12.21 -20.66 -0.99
C GLU A 316 12.18 -19.52 0.04
N LYS A 317 13.20 -18.65 0.05
CA LYS A 317 13.21 -17.46 0.90
C LYS A 317 12.11 -16.46 0.51
N ASP A 318 11.82 -16.32 -0.78
CA ASP A 318 10.71 -15.49 -1.24
C ASP A 318 9.35 -16.07 -0.81
N VAL A 319 9.23 -17.41 -0.78
CA VAL A 319 8.06 -18.10 -0.22
C VAL A 319 7.89 -17.79 1.26
N GLU A 320 8.98 -17.83 2.04
CA GLU A 320 8.94 -17.48 3.45
C GLU A 320 8.51 -16.03 3.67
N GLU A 321 9.10 -15.06 2.94
CA GLU A 321 8.79 -13.63 3.14
C GLU A 321 7.35 -13.28 2.70
N ALA A 322 6.90 -13.73 1.53
CA ALA A 322 5.52 -13.54 1.12
C ALA A 322 4.53 -14.32 2.00
N GLY A 323 4.93 -15.49 2.48
CA GLY A 323 4.13 -16.32 3.38
C GLY A 323 3.87 -15.67 4.74
N LYS A 324 4.85 -14.94 5.30
CA LYS A 324 4.62 -14.12 6.51
C LYS A 324 3.50 -13.10 6.29
N ALA A 325 3.51 -12.43 5.13
CA ALA A 325 2.52 -11.41 4.80
C ALA A 325 1.12 -12.00 4.57
N ILE A 326 1.02 -13.06 3.76
CA ILE A 326 -0.24 -13.78 3.51
C ILE A 326 -0.79 -14.37 4.81
N GLY A 327 0.09 -14.96 5.62
CA GLY A 327 -0.24 -15.51 6.92
C GLY A 327 -0.76 -14.46 7.90
N ALA A 328 -0.13 -13.29 7.98
CA ALA A 328 -0.59 -12.20 8.84
C ALA A 328 -2.01 -11.75 8.46
N ILE A 329 -2.32 -11.65 7.16
CA ILE A 329 -3.66 -11.32 6.67
C ILE A 329 -4.67 -12.41 7.04
N ARG A 330 -4.37 -13.68 6.75
CA ARG A 330 -5.27 -14.80 7.08
C ARG A 330 -5.54 -14.87 8.58
N ALA A 331 -4.51 -14.74 9.41
CA ALA A 331 -4.62 -14.73 10.86
C ALA A 331 -5.52 -13.58 11.35
N ALA A 332 -5.36 -12.38 10.79
CA ALA A 332 -6.18 -11.22 11.14
C ALA A 332 -7.65 -11.39 10.73
N HIS A 333 -7.92 -11.92 9.52
CA HIS A 333 -9.28 -12.24 9.08
C HIS A 333 -9.95 -13.24 10.03
N MET A 334 -9.27 -14.34 10.36
CA MET A 334 -9.81 -15.34 11.29
C MET A 334 -10.01 -14.79 12.70
N THR A 335 -9.09 -13.95 13.17
CA THR A 335 -9.21 -13.27 14.47
C THR A 335 -10.45 -12.39 14.52
N LEU A 336 -10.71 -11.57 13.48
CA LEU A 336 -11.92 -10.75 13.42
C LEU A 336 -13.21 -11.57 13.50
N ILE A 337 -13.27 -12.70 12.78
CA ILE A 337 -14.42 -13.59 12.82
C ILE A 337 -14.62 -14.16 14.24
N VAL A 338 -13.57 -14.72 14.84
CA VAL A 338 -13.62 -15.31 16.19
C VAL A 338 -14.03 -14.28 17.25
N GLU A 339 -13.41 -13.10 17.24
CA GLU A 339 -13.69 -12.02 18.22
C GLU A 339 -15.08 -11.38 18.02
N SER A 340 -15.66 -11.48 16.81
CA SER A 340 -17.03 -11.05 16.55
C SER A 340 -18.08 -12.04 17.07
N GLY A 341 -17.69 -13.31 17.27
CA GLY A 341 -18.56 -14.39 17.72
C GLY A 341 -19.40 -15.07 16.62
N ILE A 342 -19.20 -14.71 15.35
CA ILE A 342 -19.83 -15.41 14.21
C ILE A 342 -18.97 -16.60 13.78
N LYS A 343 -19.53 -17.50 12.97
CA LYS A 343 -18.77 -18.60 12.35
C LYS A 343 -18.19 -18.16 11.01
N TYR A 344 -17.16 -18.86 10.55
CA TYR A 344 -16.59 -18.61 9.22
C TYR A 344 -17.65 -18.72 8.11
N GLU A 345 -18.57 -19.68 8.21
CA GLU A 345 -19.61 -19.91 7.20
C GLU A 345 -20.70 -18.82 7.16
N ASP A 346 -20.71 -17.93 8.15
CA ASP A 346 -21.65 -16.79 8.20
C ASP A 346 -21.14 -15.60 7.37
N LEU A 347 -19.87 -15.59 6.95
CA LEU A 347 -19.31 -14.50 6.15
C LEU A 347 -19.89 -14.52 4.73
N GLU A 348 -20.74 -13.54 4.41
CA GLU A 348 -21.37 -13.44 3.09
C GLU A 348 -20.47 -12.69 2.10
N TYR A 349 -19.96 -11.52 2.50
CA TYR A 349 -19.20 -10.63 1.61
C TYR A 349 -17.75 -10.47 2.07
N ALA A 350 -16.81 -10.61 1.15
CA ALA A 350 -15.42 -10.15 1.31
C ALA A 350 -15.08 -9.12 0.23
N TYR A 351 -14.90 -7.87 0.63
CA TYR A 351 -14.49 -6.75 -0.21
C TYR A 351 -12.97 -6.63 -0.22
N MET A 352 -12.39 -6.61 -1.42
CA MET A 352 -10.96 -6.42 -1.63
C MET A 352 -10.71 -5.05 -2.23
N SER A 353 -10.02 -4.16 -1.51
CA SER A 353 -9.67 -2.82 -1.96
C SER A 353 -8.15 -2.61 -2.04
N GLY A 354 -7.75 -1.44 -2.54
CA GLY A 354 -6.35 -1.09 -2.72
C GLY A 354 -5.78 -1.59 -4.04
N ALA A 355 -4.54 -1.18 -4.34
CA ALA A 355 -3.93 -1.51 -5.62
C ALA A 355 -3.81 -3.02 -5.83
N SER A 356 -3.29 -3.74 -4.83
CA SER A 356 -3.17 -5.20 -4.88
C SER A 356 -4.54 -5.87 -4.95
N GLY A 357 -5.54 -5.38 -4.20
CA GLY A 357 -6.91 -5.90 -4.19
C GLY A 357 -7.59 -5.83 -5.55
N ALA A 358 -7.28 -4.82 -6.37
CA ALA A 358 -7.83 -4.65 -7.71
C ALA A 358 -7.18 -5.58 -8.78
N TYR A 359 -5.88 -5.85 -8.66
CA TYR A 359 -5.14 -6.61 -9.68
C TYR A 359 -5.04 -8.10 -9.38
N VAL A 360 -5.07 -8.50 -8.11
CA VAL A 360 -4.92 -9.89 -7.68
C VAL A 360 -6.02 -10.77 -8.27
N ASP A 361 -5.65 -12.00 -8.64
CA ASP A 361 -6.62 -13.04 -8.94
C ASP A 361 -7.31 -13.45 -7.63
N ALA A 362 -8.59 -13.08 -7.49
CA ALA A 362 -9.34 -13.28 -6.24
C ALA A 362 -9.44 -14.78 -5.87
N GLU A 363 -9.51 -15.67 -6.85
CA GLU A 363 -9.57 -17.12 -6.60
C GLU A 363 -8.21 -17.64 -6.10
N ALA A 364 -7.11 -17.17 -6.68
CA ALA A 364 -5.76 -17.45 -6.16
C ALA A 364 -5.58 -16.93 -4.72
N ALA A 365 -6.02 -15.70 -4.45
CA ALA A 365 -5.96 -15.09 -3.12
C ALA A 365 -6.76 -15.90 -2.08
N ARG A 366 -7.98 -16.33 -2.42
CA ARG A 366 -8.83 -17.18 -1.56
C ARG A 366 -8.18 -18.52 -1.23
N ARG A 367 -7.56 -19.16 -2.23
CA ARG A 367 -6.90 -20.47 -2.05
C ARG A 367 -5.67 -20.40 -1.16
N LEU A 368 -4.91 -19.31 -1.24
CA LEU A 368 -3.72 -19.12 -0.41
C LEU A 368 -4.04 -18.60 0.99
N GLY A 369 -5.25 -18.08 1.21
CA GLY A 369 -5.61 -17.45 2.48
C GLY A 369 -5.39 -15.94 2.54
N ALA A 370 -4.91 -15.31 1.46
CA ALA A 370 -4.83 -13.85 1.39
C ALA A 370 -6.24 -13.22 1.37
N ALA A 371 -7.23 -13.91 0.81
CA ALA A 371 -8.64 -13.54 0.93
C ALA A 371 -9.40 -14.63 1.69
N PRO A 372 -10.53 -14.31 2.37
CA PRO A 372 -11.33 -15.30 3.06
C PRO A 372 -11.89 -16.35 2.10
N GLY A 373 -11.32 -17.56 2.12
CA GLY A 373 -11.77 -18.68 1.28
C GLY A 373 -13.21 -19.13 1.57
N TYR A 374 -13.70 -18.80 2.76
CA TYR A 374 -15.03 -19.14 3.29
C TYR A 374 -16.12 -18.09 2.99
N ALA A 375 -15.77 -16.94 2.42
CA ALA A 375 -16.77 -15.96 1.99
C ALA A 375 -17.54 -16.44 0.75
N ARG A 376 -18.86 -16.25 0.73
CA ARG A 376 -19.70 -16.64 -0.42
C ARG A 376 -19.53 -15.73 -1.64
N LYS A 377 -19.31 -14.44 -1.39
CA LYS A 377 -19.13 -13.42 -2.42
C LYS A 377 -17.84 -12.66 -2.18
N VAL A 378 -17.07 -12.47 -3.24
CA VAL A 378 -15.86 -11.64 -3.23
C VAL A 378 -16.01 -10.52 -4.23
N VAL A 379 -15.87 -9.28 -3.77
CA VAL A 379 -16.07 -8.09 -4.60
C VAL A 379 -14.79 -7.27 -4.62
N GLN A 380 -14.24 -7.03 -5.81
CA GLN A 380 -13.00 -6.27 -5.98
C GLN A 380 -13.28 -4.80 -6.31
N PHE A 381 -12.69 -3.92 -5.52
CA PHE A 381 -12.69 -2.48 -5.67
C PHE A 381 -11.27 -1.96 -5.92
N GLY A 382 -11.21 -0.73 -6.46
CA GLY A 382 -9.95 -0.07 -6.78
C GLY A 382 -9.32 0.60 -5.58
N ASN A 383 -8.59 1.68 -5.85
CA ASN A 383 -8.10 2.58 -4.82
C ASN A 383 -9.25 3.44 -4.26
N THR A 384 -9.78 3.01 -3.11
CA THR A 384 -10.89 3.69 -2.42
C THR A 384 -10.44 5.02 -1.81
N SER A 385 -9.21 5.14 -1.30
CA SER A 385 -8.66 6.40 -0.78
C SER A 385 -8.68 7.53 -1.82
N LEU A 386 -8.24 7.24 -3.05
CA LEU A 386 -8.27 8.17 -4.17
C LEU A 386 -9.71 8.45 -4.65
N ALA A 387 -10.59 7.44 -4.61
CA ALA A 387 -12.01 7.61 -4.93
C ALA A 387 -12.68 8.60 -3.95
N LEU A 388 -12.48 8.43 -2.64
CA LEU A 388 -12.99 9.35 -1.63
C LEU A 388 -12.42 10.77 -1.80
N ALA A 389 -11.11 10.89 -2.05
CA ALA A 389 -10.50 12.20 -2.33
C ALA A 389 -11.18 12.87 -3.55
N ARG A 390 -11.46 12.10 -4.59
CA ARG A 390 -12.21 12.59 -5.76
C ARG A 390 -13.64 12.98 -5.42
N GLU A 391 -14.36 12.20 -4.60
CA GLU A 391 -15.71 12.58 -4.16
C GLU A 391 -15.71 13.91 -3.41
N LEU A 392 -14.77 14.12 -2.49
CA LEU A 392 -14.63 15.36 -1.72
C LEU A 392 -14.26 16.57 -2.59
N VAL A 393 -13.45 16.36 -3.63
CA VAL A 393 -13.15 17.39 -4.63
C VAL A 393 -14.42 17.79 -5.38
N LEU A 394 -15.29 16.86 -5.73
CA LEU A 394 -16.50 17.13 -6.50
C LEU A 394 -17.61 17.72 -5.63
N ASP A 395 -17.78 17.19 -4.42
CA ASP A 395 -18.81 17.58 -3.48
C ASP A 395 -18.25 17.71 -2.05
N LYS A 396 -18.10 18.95 -1.61
CA LYS A 396 -17.59 19.26 -0.26
C LYS A 396 -18.54 18.77 0.84
N SER A 397 -19.85 18.66 0.58
CA SER A 397 -20.82 18.19 1.57
C SER A 397 -20.62 16.71 1.93
N ARG A 398 -19.97 15.94 1.05
CA ARG A 398 -19.57 14.55 1.32
C ARG A 398 -18.69 14.42 2.56
N LEU A 399 -17.95 15.46 2.93
CA LEU A 399 -17.14 15.47 4.15
C LEU A 399 -18.00 15.26 5.41
N ASP A 400 -19.23 15.78 5.44
CA ASP A 400 -20.13 15.63 6.59
C ASP A 400 -20.51 14.15 6.80
N ASP A 401 -20.75 13.41 5.72
CA ASP A 401 -21.01 11.96 5.77
C ASP A 401 -19.82 11.19 6.33
N VAL A 402 -18.60 11.55 5.88
CA VAL A 402 -17.36 10.95 6.38
C VAL A 402 -17.20 11.19 7.88
N ILE A 403 -17.47 12.41 8.33
CA ILE A 403 -17.43 12.78 9.75
C ILE A 403 -18.47 12.02 10.56
N GLU A 404 -19.69 11.84 10.03
CA GLU A 404 -20.75 11.10 10.71
C GLU A 404 -20.38 9.62 10.89
N ILE A 405 -19.85 8.99 9.85
CA ILE A 405 -19.44 7.59 9.90
C ILE A 405 -18.22 7.39 10.80
N ALA A 406 -17.23 8.29 10.74
CA ALA A 406 -16.10 8.28 11.65
C ALA A 406 -16.55 8.32 13.13
N LYS A 407 -17.59 9.10 13.45
CA LYS A 407 -18.18 9.13 14.80
C LYS A 407 -18.88 7.82 15.17
N LYS A 408 -19.55 7.13 14.24
CA LYS A 408 -20.24 5.85 14.50
C LYS A 408 -19.28 4.69 14.77
N ILE A 409 -18.12 4.68 14.12
CA ILE A 409 -17.15 3.57 14.16
C ILE A 409 -16.25 3.59 15.42
N THR A 410 -16.42 4.57 16.32
CA THR A 410 -15.53 4.83 17.47
C THR A 410 -15.37 3.72 18.52
N ALA A 411 -16.18 2.64 18.50
CA ALA A 411 -16.31 1.73 19.63
C ALA A 411 -15.45 0.45 19.60
N ASP A 412 -15.17 -0.15 18.44
CA ASP A 412 -14.54 -1.49 18.35
C ASP A 412 -13.32 -1.50 17.41
N HIS A 413 -12.13 -1.26 17.97
CA HIS A 413 -10.86 -1.52 17.30
C HIS A 413 -10.13 -2.66 17.99
N LEU A 414 -9.77 -3.69 17.21
CA LEU A 414 -9.06 -4.86 17.69
C LEU A 414 -7.55 -4.69 17.49
N MET A 415 -6.85 -4.47 18.60
CA MET A 415 -5.39 -4.34 18.63
C MET A 415 -4.72 -5.71 18.41
N MET A 416 -4.35 -6.01 17.17
CA MET A 416 -3.71 -7.30 16.80
C MET A 416 -2.44 -7.58 17.62
N ALA A 417 -1.63 -6.55 17.89
CA ALA A 417 -0.38 -6.68 18.66
C ALA A 417 -0.56 -7.18 20.10
N THR A 418 -1.77 -7.06 20.67
CA THR A 418 -2.10 -7.52 22.03
C THR A 418 -3.14 -8.64 22.05
N SER A 419 -3.53 -9.16 20.89
CA SER A 419 -4.51 -10.24 20.78
C SER A 419 -3.83 -11.60 20.83
N ASP A 420 -4.13 -12.38 21.87
CA ASP A 420 -3.67 -13.77 21.98
C ASP A 420 -4.26 -14.64 20.86
N THR A 421 -5.51 -14.38 20.47
CA THR A 421 -6.17 -15.00 19.31
C THR A 421 -5.36 -14.81 18.04
N PHE A 422 -4.97 -13.56 17.72
CA PHE A 422 -4.13 -13.26 16.57
C PHE A 422 -2.77 -13.94 16.66
N ASN A 423 -2.10 -13.83 17.82
CA ASN A 423 -0.79 -14.44 18.03
C ASN A 423 -0.82 -15.96 17.77
N ASN A 424 -1.84 -16.65 18.28
CA ASN A 424 -2.00 -18.08 18.09
C ASN A 424 -2.22 -18.46 16.62
N PHE A 425 -3.11 -17.75 15.91
CA PHE A 425 -3.29 -17.96 14.47
C PHE A 425 -2.00 -17.67 13.69
N TYR A 426 -1.34 -16.55 13.97
CA TYR A 426 -0.14 -16.14 13.24
C TYR A 426 1.05 -17.08 13.49
N LEU A 427 1.18 -17.68 14.67
CA LEU A 427 2.19 -18.72 14.93
C LEU A 427 1.97 -19.97 14.08
N CYS A 428 0.72 -20.38 13.89
CA CYS A 428 0.37 -21.47 12.98
C CYS A 428 0.68 -21.08 11.52
N GLU A 429 0.33 -19.87 11.11
CA GLU A 429 0.68 -19.34 9.78
C GLU A 429 2.19 -19.36 9.53
N LEU A 430 2.99 -18.83 10.46
CA LEU A 430 4.45 -18.83 10.35
C LEU A 430 4.98 -20.25 10.18
N SER A 431 4.48 -21.20 10.97
CA SER A 431 4.91 -22.59 10.92
C SER A 431 4.51 -23.27 9.61
N TYR A 432 3.32 -22.97 9.08
CA TYR A 432 2.87 -23.44 7.77
C TYR A 432 3.76 -22.90 6.64
N TRP A 433 3.94 -21.59 6.58
CA TRP A 433 4.65 -20.92 5.48
C TRP A 433 6.16 -21.11 5.51
N THR A 434 6.77 -21.13 6.70
CA THR A 434 8.23 -21.08 6.84
C THR A 434 8.87 -22.38 7.30
N MET A 435 8.08 -23.28 7.89
CA MET A 435 8.59 -24.56 8.43
C MET A 435 7.94 -25.79 7.80
N GLY A 436 6.98 -25.59 6.91
CA GLY A 436 6.23 -26.67 6.26
C GLY A 436 5.37 -27.46 7.22
N MET A 437 4.74 -26.81 8.20
CA MET A 437 3.75 -27.49 9.04
C MET A 437 2.60 -28.05 8.17
N PRO A 438 2.28 -29.36 8.24
CA PRO A 438 1.12 -29.92 7.55
C PRO A 438 -0.19 -29.34 8.09
N LEU A 439 -1.24 -29.29 7.26
CA LEU A 439 -2.55 -28.75 7.66
C LEU A 439 -3.19 -29.54 8.81
N GLU A 440 -2.95 -30.85 8.90
CA GLU A 440 -3.45 -31.66 10.03
C GLU A 440 -2.82 -31.23 11.36
N MET A 441 -1.54 -30.85 11.35
CA MET A 441 -0.86 -30.32 12.53
C MET A 441 -1.33 -28.89 12.81
N TYR A 442 -1.62 -28.10 11.77
CA TYR A 442 -2.22 -26.77 11.91
C TYR A 442 -3.52 -26.86 12.73
N ASP A 443 -4.44 -27.73 12.34
CA ASP A 443 -5.73 -27.88 13.02
C ASP A 443 -5.58 -28.39 14.46
N GLN A 444 -4.68 -29.36 14.70
CA GLN A 444 -4.37 -29.84 16.05
C GLN A 444 -3.86 -28.72 16.96
N MET A 445 -3.04 -27.81 16.44
CA MET A 445 -2.54 -26.66 17.19
C MET A 445 -3.66 -25.67 17.52
N LEU A 446 -4.54 -25.38 16.57
CA LEU A 446 -5.70 -24.51 16.81
C LEU A 446 -6.64 -25.08 17.87
N GLU A 447 -6.93 -26.38 17.82
CA GLU A 447 -7.72 -27.07 18.85
C GLU A 447 -7.08 -26.95 20.24
N LEU A 448 -5.75 -27.07 20.32
CA LEU A 448 -5.00 -26.92 21.57
C LEU A 448 -5.06 -25.50 22.14
N TYR A 449 -5.15 -24.49 21.26
CA TYR A 449 -5.40 -23.09 21.64
C TYR A 449 -6.88 -22.79 21.95
N GLY A 450 -7.78 -23.75 21.77
CA GLY A 450 -9.23 -23.54 21.91
C GLY A 450 -9.83 -22.70 20.79
N LEU A 451 -9.18 -22.66 19.62
CA LEU A 451 -9.61 -21.92 18.44
C LEU A 451 -10.30 -22.86 17.43
N PRO A 452 -11.22 -22.35 16.60
CA PRO A 452 -11.79 -23.12 15.50
C PRO A 452 -10.70 -23.52 14.50
N THR A 453 -10.80 -24.73 13.95
CA THR A 453 -9.91 -25.25 12.89
C THR A 453 -9.90 -24.36 11.66
N LEU A 454 -8.92 -24.57 10.76
CA LEU A 454 -8.82 -23.80 9.54
C LEU A 454 -10.09 -23.95 8.69
N PRO A 455 -10.74 -22.84 8.26
CA PRO A 455 -11.95 -22.92 7.46
C PRO A 455 -11.67 -23.53 6.09
N LEU A 456 -12.62 -24.34 5.61
CA LEU A 456 -12.58 -24.86 4.26
C LEU A 456 -12.82 -23.74 3.24
N THR A 457 -11.95 -23.66 2.23
CA THR A 457 -12.16 -22.77 1.08
C THR A 457 -13.30 -23.31 0.23
N LEU A 458 -14.33 -22.51 -0.02
CA LEU A 458 -15.45 -22.89 -0.88
C LEU A 458 -14.96 -23.07 -2.32
N GLU A 459 -15.30 -24.20 -2.96
CA GLU A 459 -14.92 -24.49 -4.35
C GLU A 459 -15.37 -23.42 -5.34
N HIS A 460 -16.51 -22.80 -5.06
CA HIS A 460 -17.09 -21.73 -5.86
C HIS A 460 -17.51 -20.57 -4.95
N ALA A 461 -17.09 -19.36 -5.30
CA ALA A 461 -17.67 -18.11 -4.81
C ALA A 461 -18.12 -17.27 -5.99
N ASP A 462 -19.09 -16.39 -5.74
CA ASP A 462 -19.45 -15.34 -6.68
C ASP A 462 -18.39 -14.24 -6.63
N ILE A 463 -17.58 -14.13 -7.68
CA ILE A 463 -16.50 -13.16 -7.77
C ILE A 463 -16.94 -12.04 -8.70
N GLU A 464 -17.21 -10.87 -8.11
CA GLU A 464 -17.58 -9.66 -8.82
C GLU A 464 -16.36 -8.73 -8.92
N LYS A 465 -15.87 -8.54 -10.14
CA LYS A 465 -14.79 -7.57 -10.41
C LYS A 465 -15.38 -6.26 -10.92
N ARG A 466 -15.63 -5.31 -10.01
CA ARG A 466 -16.23 -4.00 -10.34
C ARG A 466 -15.28 -3.07 -11.06
N VAL A 467 -13.98 -3.20 -10.78
CA VAL A 467 -12.94 -2.42 -11.43
C VAL A 467 -11.99 -3.33 -12.21
N SER A 468 -11.52 -2.87 -13.36
CA SER A 468 -10.49 -3.59 -14.11
C SER A 468 -9.06 -3.29 -13.63
N LYS A 469 -8.86 -2.14 -12.97
CA LYS A 469 -7.58 -1.56 -12.53
C LYS A 469 -7.75 -0.88 -11.16
N ASP A 470 -6.64 -0.59 -10.47
CA ASP A 470 -6.67 0.19 -9.22
C ASP A 470 -7.14 1.64 -9.45
N ILE A 471 -6.79 2.21 -10.61
CA ILE A 471 -7.28 3.50 -11.10
C ILE A 471 -8.05 3.28 -12.40
N GLU A 472 -9.38 3.29 -12.33
CA GLU A 472 -10.25 2.98 -13.46
C GLU A 472 -10.17 4.04 -14.58
N HIS A 473 -10.19 5.32 -14.18
CA HIS A 473 -10.16 6.45 -15.10
C HIS A 473 -8.88 7.26 -14.95
N VAL A 474 -7.86 6.92 -15.75
CA VAL A 474 -6.58 7.67 -15.77
C VAL A 474 -6.70 9.06 -16.40
N GLY A 475 -7.78 9.31 -17.15
CA GLY A 475 -8.09 10.54 -17.85
C GLY A 475 -7.53 10.62 -19.27
N VAL A 476 -8.01 11.59 -20.05
CA VAL A 476 -7.62 11.79 -21.47
C VAL A 476 -6.13 12.08 -21.66
N GLY A 477 -5.49 12.69 -20.66
CA GLY A 477 -4.05 12.93 -20.62
C GLY A 477 -3.21 11.71 -20.20
N GLY A 478 -3.86 10.58 -19.91
CA GLY A 478 -3.22 9.32 -19.54
C GLY A 478 -2.59 9.30 -18.15
N LEU A 479 -1.84 8.24 -17.91
CA LEU A 479 -1.08 7.99 -16.67
C LEU A 479 0.38 8.45 -16.84
N ALA A 480 0.87 9.27 -15.93
CA ALA A 480 2.27 9.69 -15.88
C ALA A 480 2.95 9.20 -14.60
N ILE A 481 4.15 8.63 -14.74
CA ILE A 481 4.90 8.07 -13.60
C ILE A 481 6.02 9.02 -13.18
N LEU A 482 6.02 9.49 -11.93
CA LEU A 482 7.12 10.22 -11.31
C LEU A 482 8.14 9.22 -10.74
N LYS A 483 9.18 8.92 -11.52
CA LYS A 483 10.14 7.85 -11.20
C LYS A 483 11.15 8.21 -10.12
N GLU A 484 11.70 9.42 -10.18
CA GLU A 484 12.76 9.86 -9.27
C GLU A 484 12.15 10.68 -8.13
N ILE A 485 11.81 10.05 -7.01
CA ILE A 485 11.24 10.76 -5.84
C ILE A 485 12.19 10.72 -4.64
N GLY A 486 13.13 9.77 -4.63
CA GLY A 486 14.10 9.63 -3.56
C GLY A 486 15.05 10.82 -3.46
N ILE A 487 15.33 11.19 -2.22
CA ILE A 487 16.50 11.97 -1.84
C ILE A 487 17.66 11.04 -1.48
N ILE A 488 18.89 11.55 -1.61
CA ILE A 488 20.08 10.85 -1.12
C ILE A 488 20.34 11.30 0.32
N LEU A 489 20.31 10.34 1.24
CA LEU A 489 20.67 10.54 2.63
C LEU A 489 22.13 10.13 2.83
N GLU A 490 22.92 10.96 3.49
CA GLU A 490 24.35 10.71 3.72
C GLU A 490 24.64 10.51 5.22
N VAL A 491 25.48 9.51 5.53
CA VAL A 491 26.00 9.25 6.88
C VAL A 491 27.51 9.03 6.81
N PRO A 492 28.31 9.81 7.57
CA PRO A 492 29.73 9.49 7.76
C PRO A 492 29.91 8.14 8.45
N VAL A 493 30.70 7.25 7.85
CA VAL A 493 30.96 5.90 8.36
C VAL A 493 32.44 5.72 8.71
N GLU A 494 32.89 6.41 9.76
CA GLU A 494 34.30 6.54 10.13
C GLU A 494 35.01 5.20 10.40
N LYS A 495 34.28 4.20 10.92
CA LYS A 495 34.81 2.86 11.21
C LYS A 495 34.73 1.91 10.02
N CYS A 496 34.21 2.34 8.88
CA CYS A 496 33.98 1.45 7.75
C CYS A 496 35.32 0.95 7.22
N ILE A 497 35.48 -0.37 7.07
CA ILE A 497 36.66 -1.02 6.45
C ILE A 497 36.48 -1.30 4.95
N TYR A 498 35.41 -0.78 4.34
CA TYR A 498 35.10 -0.91 2.91
C TYR A 498 34.94 -2.36 2.40
N CYS A 499 34.47 -3.28 3.26
CA CYS A 499 34.24 -4.68 2.88
C CYS A 499 33.01 -4.90 1.96
N GLN A 500 32.19 -3.87 1.75
CA GLN A 500 30.98 -3.88 0.88
C GLN A 500 29.88 -4.89 1.27
N LYS A 501 29.96 -5.54 2.44
CA LYS A 501 28.91 -6.48 2.90
C LYS A 501 27.54 -5.83 3.02
N CYS A 502 27.48 -4.64 3.63
CA CYS A 502 26.22 -3.91 3.80
C CYS A 502 25.55 -3.54 2.48
N VAL A 503 26.33 -3.28 1.43
CA VAL A 503 25.83 -2.99 0.08
C VAL A 503 25.27 -4.26 -0.57
N LYS A 504 26.04 -5.36 -0.54
CA LYS A 504 25.66 -6.65 -1.14
C LYS A 504 24.44 -7.30 -0.49
N GLU A 505 24.30 -7.13 0.82
CA GLU A 505 23.19 -7.71 1.59
C GLU A 505 21.94 -6.82 1.58
N CYS A 506 22.00 -5.61 1.02
CA CYS A 506 20.83 -4.74 0.93
C CYS A 506 19.81 -5.35 -0.04
N PRO A 507 18.59 -5.70 0.41
CA PRO A 507 17.62 -6.38 -0.44
C PRO A 507 17.16 -5.52 -1.62
N GLU A 508 17.09 -4.19 -1.43
CA GLU A 508 16.57 -3.24 -2.43
C GLU A 508 17.70 -2.48 -3.18
N ASN A 509 18.97 -2.86 -2.97
CA ASN A 509 20.13 -2.15 -3.54
C ASN A 509 20.10 -0.63 -3.26
N ALA A 510 19.68 -0.25 -2.05
CA ALA A 510 19.47 1.13 -1.64
C ALA A 510 20.72 1.86 -1.11
N LEU A 511 21.83 1.14 -0.91
CA LEU A 511 23.01 1.65 -0.21
C LEU A 511 24.24 1.61 -1.10
N GLU A 512 24.99 2.72 -1.13
CA GLU A 512 26.33 2.83 -1.70
C GLU A 512 27.31 3.33 -0.64
N ILE A 513 28.55 2.80 -0.61
CA ILE A 513 29.63 3.37 0.21
C ILE A 513 30.62 4.09 -0.73
N VAL A 514 30.77 5.39 -0.53
CA VAL A 514 31.69 6.24 -1.29
C VAL A 514 32.87 6.66 -0.41
N GLU A 515 34.07 6.66 -0.97
CA GLU A 515 35.28 7.16 -0.32
C GLU A 515 35.73 8.46 -1.00
N THR A 516 35.91 9.53 -0.23
CA THR A 516 36.37 10.84 -0.72
C THR A 516 37.30 11.46 0.32
N ASP A 517 38.50 11.87 -0.07
CA ASP A 517 39.52 12.47 0.81
C ASP A 517 39.83 11.66 2.09
N GLY A 518 39.87 10.32 1.98
CA GLY A 518 40.12 9.42 3.09
C GLY A 518 38.96 9.29 4.10
N LYS A 519 37.82 9.91 3.82
CA LYS A 519 36.57 9.74 4.57
C LYS A 519 35.61 8.86 3.79
N ARG A 520 34.93 7.95 4.51
CA ARG A 520 33.91 7.08 3.94
C ARG A 520 32.53 7.58 4.32
N ILE A 521 31.64 7.65 3.34
CA ILE A 521 30.26 8.10 3.48
C ILE A 521 29.36 6.99 2.94
N ALA A 522 28.36 6.62 3.73
CA ALA A 522 27.26 5.79 3.29
C ALA A 522 26.19 6.69 2.67
N LYS A 523 25.81 6.41 1.42
CA LYS A 523 24.74 7.07 0.70
C LYS A 523 23.55 6.13 0.58
N TYR A 524 22.40 6.57 1.05
CA TYR A 524 21.15 5.82 0.96
C TYR A 524 20.22 6.50 -0.03
N ASP A 525 19.73 5.73 -1.00
CA ASP A 525 18.58 6.10 -1.81
C ASP A 525 17.31 5.89 -0.98
N SER A 526 16.71 6.99 -0.52
CA SER A 526 15.52 6.93 0.34
C SER A 526 14.33 6.24 -0.31
N GLN A 527 14.19 6.29 -1.63
CA GLN A 527 13.08 5.64 -2.34
C GLN A 527 13.18 4.11 -2.31
N LYS A 528 14.39 3.57 -2.12
CA LYS A 528 14.63 2.11 -2.10
C LYS A 528 14.86 1.57 -0.69
N CYS A 529 15.29 2.42 0.24
CA CYS A 529 15.65 1.96 1.57
C CYS A 529 14.40 1.52 2.35
N LEU A 530 14.32 0.25 2.77
CA LEU A 530 13.25 -0.29 3.62
C LEU A 530 13.28 0.22 5.08
N GLY A 531 14.07 1.25 5.38
CA GLY A 531 14.10 1.92 6.67
C GLY A 531 14.51 1.03 7.85
N THR A 532 13.96 1.36 9.01
CA THR A 532 14.39 0.83 10.31
C THR A 532 13.91 -0.58 10.61
N SER A 533 12.89 -1.05 9.92
CA SER A 533 12.38 -2.41 10.02
C SER A 533 13.34 -3.41 9.37
N CYS A 534 14.09 -2.99 8.35
CA CYS A 534 15.05 -3.85 7.66
C CYS A 534 16.38 -3.98 8.42
N ARG A 535 17.06 -2.85 8.70
CA ARG A 535 18.36 -2.75 9.43
C ARG A 535 19.49 -3.69 8.99
N ARG A 536 19.35 -4.42 7.88
CA ARG A 536 20.29 -5.46 7.46
C ARG A 536 21.70 -4.91 7.25
N CYS A 537 21.82 -3.71 6.67
CA CYS A 537 23.10 -3.01 6.49
C CYS A 537 23.84 -2.74 7.81
N VAL A 538 23.10 -2.52 8.90
CA VAL A 538 23.64 -2.35 10.26
C VAL A 538 24.05 -3.71 10.81
N SER A 539 23.15 -4.70 10.79
CA SER A 539 23.36 -6.03 11.38
C SER A 539 24.52 -6.81 10.77
N VAL A 540 24.76 -6.66 9.46
CA VAL A 540 25.86 -7.37 8.76
C VAL A 540 27.21 -6.64 8.83
N CYS A 541 27.25 -5.41 9.37
CA CYS A 541 28.46 -4.62 9.42
C CYS A 541 29.39 -5.15 10.54
N PRO A 542 30.59 -5.68 10.20
CA PRO A 542 31.46 -6.26 11.23
C PRO A 542 32.01 -5.23 12.22
N GLU A 543 32.12 -3.96 11.81
CA GLU A 543 32.68 -2.87 12.60
C GLU A 543 31.62 -1.99 13.27
N ASN A 544 30.33 -2.31 13.08
CA ASN A 544 29.21 -1.45 13.46
C ASN A 544 29.40 0.01 12.99
N ALA A 545 29.93 0.16 11.77
CA ALA A 545 30.28 1.46 11.19
C ALA A 545 29.07 2.24 10.67
N VAL A 546 27.98 1.53 10.39
CA VAL A 546 26.73 2.08 9.83
C VAL A 546 25.80 2.46 10.96
N ASP A 547 25.41 3.74 11.03
CA ASP A 547 24.47 4.27 12.01
C ASP A 547 23.36 5.06 11.31
N ILE A 548 22.24 4.39 11.06
CA ILE A 548 21.08 4.98 10.36
C ILE A 548 20.40 6.10 11.15
N THR A 549 20.65 6.21 12.47
CA THR A 549 20.06 7.30 13.27
C THR A 549 20.70 8.66 12.97
N LYS A 550 21.84 8.67 12.27
CA LYS A 550 22.58 9.87 11.88
C LYS A 550 22.33 10.28 10.44
N LEU A 551 21.30 9.74 9.79
CA LEU A 551 20.92 10.10 8.42
C LEU A 551 20.63 11.60 8.33
N LYS A 552 21.35 12.28 7.44
CA LYS A 552 21.12 13.68 7.11
C LYS A 552 20.78 13.80 5.63
N ILE A 553 19.82 14.66 5.33
CA ILE A 553 19.58 15.09 3.95
C ILE A 553 20.80 15.86 3.49
N LYS A 554 21.31 15.52 2.30
CA LYS A 554 22.23 16.40 1.60
C LYS A 554 21.42 17.54 0.98
N GLU A 555 21.58 18.76 1.50
CA GLU A 555 21.10 19.95 0.78
C GLU A 555 21.70 19.92 -0.63
N LYS A 556 20.82 19.99 -1.64
CA LYS A 556 21.21 20.00 -3.05
C LYS A 556 21.94 21.28 -3.42
#